data_AF-A0A7S3ARX1-F1
#
_entry.id   AF-A0A7S3ARX1-F1
#
_cell.length_a   1.000
_cell.length_b   1.000
_cell.length_c   1.000
_cell.angle_alpha   90.00
_cell.angle_beta   90.00
_cell.angle_gamma   90.00
#
_symmetry.space_group_name_H-M   'P 1'
#
loop_
_entity.id
_entity.type
_entity.pdbx_description
1 polymer ?
#
loop_
_entity_poly.entity_id
_entity_poly.type
_entity_poly.pdbx_seq_one_letter_code
_entity_poly.pdbx_strand_id
1 'polypeptide(L)'
;DVADALMLRKLFRRLFSAGLVLVATSNRAPSDLYASGIHRQSFLGFISDLEMRCKCHDMAAALDYRTIAQLASGVASLTDAGTTAYVHALGTEASALMETVFAALTDGGGATEAEPIRLRGRRLQVQRACGHVARFSFAELCESALGPEDFLAIARAYPT
;
A
#
# COMPACT_ATOMS: atom_id res chain seq x y z
N ASP A 1 18.44 16.25 5.34
CA ASP A 1 19.42 17.24 5.84
C ASP A 1 20.37 16.55 6.84
N VAL A 2 21.60 17.05 7.03
CA VAL A 2 22.54 16.60 8.07
C VAL A 2 21.95 16.83 9.46
N ALA A 3 21.24 17.96 9.63
CA ALA A 3 20.59 18.31 10.88
C ALA A 3 19.54 17.25 11.29
N ASP A 4 18.74 16.79 10.32
CA ASP A 4 17.73 15.74 10.53
C ASP A 4 18.35 14.45 11.07
N ALA A 5 19.46 13.99 10.47
CA ALA A 5 20.12 12.74 10.86
C ALA A 5 20.66 12.79 12.30
N LEU A 6 21.27 13.92 12.69
CA LEU A 6 21.80 14.12 14.03
C LEU A 6 20.68 14.27 15.07
N MET A 7 19.58 14.95 14.73
CA MET A 7 18.40 15.05 15.60
C MET A 7 17.71 13.71 15.78
N LEU A 8 17.52 12.94 14.69
CA LEU A 8 16.88 11.62 14.73
C LEU A 8 17.63 10.67 15.65
N ARG A 9 18.97 10.61 15.53
CA ARG A 9 19.80 9.79 16.42
C ARG A 9 19.66 10.18 17.88
N LYS A 10 19.73 11.48 18.18
CA LYS A 10 19.59 11.99 19.57
C LYS A 10 18.21 11.67 20.14
N LEU A 11 17.15 11.86 19.35
CA LEU A 11 15.78 11.57 19.73
C LEU A 11 15.62 10.08 20.08
N PHE A 12 15.95 9.19 19.14
CA PHE A 12 15.76 7.76 19.35
C PHE A 12 16.61 7.21 20.50
N ARG A 13 17.85 7.70 20.69
CA ARG A 13 18.64 7.33 21.88
C ARG A 13 17.94 7.68 23.18
N ARG A 14 17.35 8.88 23.28
CA ARG A 14 16.56 9.27 24.46
C ARG A 14 15.32 8.40 24.62
N LEU A 15 14.58 8.15 23.54
CA LEU A 15 13.38 7.29 23.58
C LEU A 15 13.73 5.86 23.99
N PHE A 16 14.78 5.26 23.43
CA PHE A 16 15.26 3.95 23.84
C PHE A 16 15.71 3.92 25.30
N SER A 17 16.33 5.00 25.78
CA SER A 17 16.72 5.11 27.20
C SER A 17 15.50 5.24 28.12
N ALA A 18 14.38 5.72 27.61
CA ALA A 18 13.09 5.79 28.30
C ALA A 18 12.26 4.49 28.16
N GLY A 19 12.81 3.43 27.57
CA GLY A 19 12.12 2.14 27.41
C GLY A 19 11.24 2.02 26.17
N LEU A 20 11.43 2.87 25.15
CA LEU A 20 10.71 2.74 23.88
C LEU A 20 10.93 1.35 23.25
N VAL A 21 9.83 0.70 22.89
CA VAL A 21 9.81 -0.45 21.98
C VAL A 21 9.54 0.06 20.56
N LEU A 22 10.47 -0.17 19.65
CA LEU A 22 10.33 0.21 18.25
C LEU A 22 9.90 -1.00 17.41
N VAL A 23 8.78 -0.86 16.72
CA VAL A 23 8.36 -1.75 15.63
C VAL A 23 8.29 -0.90 14.36
N ALA A 24 9.04 -1.28 13.33
CA ALA A 24 9.10 -0.56 12.08
C ALA A 24 9.22 -1.54 10.91
N THR A 25 8.67 -1.16 9.77
CA THR A 25 8.79 -1.89 8.50
C THR A 25 9.59 -1.05 7.51
N SER A 26 10.42 -1.70 6.70
CA SER A 26 11.23 -1.05 5.68
C SER A 26 11.37 -1.95 4.47
N ASN A 27 11.38 -1.36 3.27
CA ASN A 27 11.68 -2.05 2.02
C ASN A 27 13.19 -2.23 1.78
N ARG A 28 14.02 -1.82 2.74
CA ARG A 28 15.48 -1.91 2.72
C ARG A 28 15.98 -2.41 4.08
N ALA A 29 17.05 -3.22 4.06
CA ALA A 29 17.77 -3.55 5.28
C ALA A 29 18.29 -2.28 5.99
N PRO A 30 18.48 -2.28 7.32
CA PRO A 30 19.00 -1.12 8.05
C PRO A 30 20.30 -0.57 7.47
N SER A 31 21.22 -1.46 7.07
CA SER A 31 22.49 -1.13 6.44
C SER A 31 22.31 -0.29 5.17
N ASP A 32 21.20 -0.46 4.45
CA ASP A 32 20.94 0.17 3.16
C ASP A 32 20.06 1.42 3.27
N LEU A 33 19.59 1.74 4.48
CA LEU A 33 18.82 2.95 4.74
C LEU A 33 19.65 4.17 4.39
N TYR A 34 19.15 5.04 3.52
CA TYR A 34 19.84 6.27 3.10
C TYR A 34 21.18 6.03 2.36
N ALA A 35 21.30 4.92 1.63
CA ALA A 35 22.52 4.57 0.89
C ALA A 35 22.99 5.65 -0.10
N SER A 36 22.06 6.23 -0.85
CA SER A 36 22.34 7.32 -1.82
C SER A 36 22.07 8.72 -1.25
N GLY A 37 21.91 8.83 0.07
CA GLY A 37 21.58 10.09 0.73
C GLY A 37 22.77 11.03 0.86
N ILE A 38 22.53 12.32 0.68
CA ILE A 38 23.53 13.37 0.90
C ILE A 38 23.96 13.33 2.38
N HIS A 39 25.26 13.29 2.65
CA HIS A 39 25.83 13.18 4.01
C HIS A 39 25.46 11.91 4.80
N ARG A 40 25.32 10.77 4.11
CA ARG A 40 25.12 9.44 4.72
C ARG A 40 25.96 9.15 5.96
N GLN A 41 27.20 9.64 6.01
CA GLN A 41 28.11 9.42 7.13
C GLN A 41 27.53 9.89 8.48
N SER A 42 26.74 10.97 8.49
CA SER A 42 26.05 11.46 9.69
C SER A 42 24.92 10.53 10.16
N PHE A 43 24.40 9.69 9.25
CA PHE A 43 23.32 8.74 9.52
C PHE A 43 23.83 7.35 9.95
N LEU A 44 25.08 6.98 9.62
CA LEU A 44 25.67 5.69 9.99
C LEU A 44 25.60 5.40 11.50
N GLY A 45 25.76 6.44 12.32
CA GLY A 45 25.64 6.30 13.77
C GLY A 45 24.24 5.91 14.23
N PHE A 46 23.18 6.36 13.53
CA PHE A 46 21.81 5.96 13.82
C PHE A 46 21.50 4.55 13.29
N ILE A 47 22.02 4.18 12.12
CA ILE A 47 21.93 2.80 11.60
C ILE A 47 22.52 1.83 12.62
N SER A 48 23.72 2.13 13.14
CA SER A 48 24.36 1.29 14.17
C SER A 48 23.52 1.19 15.45
N ASP A 49 22.87 2.28 15.88
CA ASP A 49 21.97 2.25 17.04
C ASP A 49 20.73 1.38 16.76
N LEU A 50 20.20 1.38 15.53
CA LEU A 50 19.09 0.51 15.10
C LEU A 50 19.50 -0.95 15.08
N GLU A 51 20.61 -1.30 14.44
CA GLU A 51 21.10 -2.70 14.35
C GLU A 51 21.43 -3.29 15.72
N MET A 52 21.91 -2.47 16.66
CA MET A 52 22.20 -2.91 18.03
C MET A 52 20.92 -3.18 18.84
N ARG A 53 19.85 -2.41 18.63
CA ARG A 53 18.64 -2.42 19.48
C ARG A 53 17.43 -3.10 18.87
N CYS A 54 17.40 -3.23 17.56
CA CYS A 54 16.27 -3.80 16.82
C CYS A 54 16.67 -5.14 16.21
N LYS A 55 15.84 -6.15 16.42
CA LYS A 55 15.99 -7.42 15.72
C LYS A 55 15.39 -7.30 14.33
N CYS A 56 16.20 -7.47 13.30
CA CYS A 56 15.73 -7.43 11.93
C CYS A 56 15.10 -8.76 11.54
N HIS A 57 13.90 -8.69 10.99
CA HIS A 57 13.18 -9.83 10.44
C HIS A 57 13.00 -9.58 8.95
N ASP A 58 13.67 -10.39 8.13
CA ASP A 58 13.45 -10.36 6.70
C ASP A 58 12.06 -10.95 6.40
N MET A 59 11.21 -10.16 5.77
CA MET A 59 9.86 -10.55 5.34
C MET A 59 9.88 -10.99 3.88
N ALA A 60 10.95 -11.63 3.43
CA ALA A 60 11.01 -12.30 2.14
C ALA A 60 9.84 -13.29 2.03
N ALA A 61 8.82 -12.91 1.26
CA ALA A 61 7.69 -13.75 0.94
C ALA A 61 7.91 -14.36 -0.44
N ALA A 62 7.69 -15.67 -0.56
CA ALA A 62 7.63 -16.33 -1.87
C ALA A 62 6.45 -15.78 -2.73
N LEU A 63 5.46 -15.21 -2.05
CA LEU A 63 4.24 -14.68 -2.64
C LEU A 63 4.22 -13.16 -2.51
N ASP A 64 4.22 -12.48 -3.65
CA ASP A 64 3.94 -11.05 -3.72
C ASP A 64 2.41 -10.86 -3.80
N TYR A 65 1.78 -10.33 -2.76
CA TYR A 65 0.33 -10.11 -2.77
C TYR A 65 -0.13 -9.16 -3.90
N ARG A 66 0.78 -8.34 -4.45
CA ARG A 66 0.48 -7.52 -5.64
C ARG A 66 0.28 -8.38 -6.89
N THR A 67 0.94 -9.52 -6.99
CA THR A 67 0.85 -10.40 -8.16
C THR A 67 -0.34 -11.36 -8.09
N ILE A 68 -0.88 -11.63 -6.89
CA ILE A 68 -2.11 -12.44 -6.73
C ILE A 68 -3.29 -11.77 -7.44
N ALA A 69 -3.52 -10.48 -7.20
CA ALA A 69 -4.58 -9.73 -7.87
C ALA A 69 -4.43 -9.74 -9.41
N GLN A 70 -3.19 -9.81 -9.91
CA GLN A 70 -2.90 -9.89 -11.35
C GLN A 70 -3.18 -11.27 -11.94
N LEU A 71 -2.92 -12.34 -11.19
CA LEU A 71 -3.22 -13.71 -11.59
C LEU A 71 -4.73 -13.97 -11.55
N ALA A 72 -5.41 -13.51 -10.50
CA ALA A 72 -6.86 -13.64 -10.35
C ALA A 72 -7.65 -12.87 -11.41
N SER A 73 -7.13 -11.73 -11.89
CA SER A 73 -7.77 -10.91 -12.92
C SER A 73 -7.42 -11.32 -14.36
N GLY A 74 -6.53 -12.29 -14.58
CA GLY A 74 -6.06 -12.67 -15.92
C GLY A 74 -5.27 -11.58 -16.67
N VAL A 75 -4.96 -10.45 -16.00
CA VAL A 75 -4.33 -9.25 -16.59
C VAL A 75 -2.86 -9.49 -16.93
N ALA A 76 -2.24 -10.54 -16.37
CA ALA A 76 -0.91 -10.97 -16.74
C ALA A 76 -0.74 -11.21 -18.26
N SER A 77 -1.83 -11.48 -19.00
CA SER A 77 -1.82 -11.72 -20.44
C SER A 77 -2.20 -10.52 -21.31
N LEU A 78 -2.50 -9.34 -20.73
CA LEU A 78 -3.04 -8.19 -21.46
C LEU A 78 -1.97 -7.16 -21.91
N THR A 79 -0.69 -7.40 -21.61
CA THR A 79 0.42 -6.54 -22.02
C THR A 79 1.65 -7.36 -22.40
N ASP A 80 2.19 -7.16 -23.60
CA ASP A 80 3.39 -7.85 -24.14
C ASP A 80 4.68 -7.60 -23.33
N ALA A 81 4.67 -6.60 -22.43
CA ALA A 81 5.71 -6.39 -21.44
C ALA A 81 5.14 -6.82 -20.08
N GLY A 82 5.65 -7.92 -19.53
CA GLY A 82 5.13 -8.50 -18.31
C GLY A 82 4.83 -7.50 -17.19
N THR A 83 3.78 -7.80 -16.43
CA THR A 83 3.56 -7.28 -15.08
C THR A 83 3.30 -5.77 -14.99
N THR A 84 2.18 -5.26 -15.52
CA THR A 84 1.74 -3.90 -15.20
C THR A 84 0.58 -3.90 -14.19
N ALA A 85 0.92 -3.81 -12.90
CA ALA A 85 -0.02 -3.45 -11.81
C ALA A 85 -0.52 -1.99 -11.91
N TYR A 86 -0.06 -1.26 -12.93
CA TYR A 86 -0.28 0.15 -13.11
C TYR A 86 -0.42 0.45 -14.60
N VAL A 87 -1.48 1.17 -14.96
CA VAL A 87 -1.73 1.63 -16.31
C VAL A 87 -1.37 3.10 -16.38
N HIS A 88 -0.45 3.45 -17.28
CA HIS A 88 -0.03 4.83 -17.52
C HIS A 88 -0.82 5.44 -18.69
N ALA A 89 -1.01 6.75 -18.64
CA ALA A 89 -1.87 7.56 -19.51
C ALA A 89 -3.37 7.30 -19.29
N LEU A 90 -4.08 8.36 -18.91
CA LEU A 90 -5.54 8.32 -18.83
C LEU A 90 -6.13 8.34 -20.25
N GLY A 91 -7.24 7.62 -20.44
CA GLY A 91 -7.92 7.59 -21.72
C GLY A 91 -8.94 6.47 -21.85
N THR A 92 -9.49 6.34 -23.05
CA THR A 92 -10.45 5.30 -23.41
C THR A 92 -9.85 3.91 -23.28
N GLU A 93 -8.59 3.72 -23.69
CA GLU A 93 -7.88 2.45 -23.60
C GLU A 93 -7.68 2.00 -22.15
N ALA A 94 -7.20 2.90 -21.28
CA ALA A 94 -7.06 2.61 -19.86
C ALA A 94 -8.41 2.29 -19.19
N SER A 95 -9.48 3.00 -19.59
CA SER A 95 -10.82 2.75 -19.09
C SER A 95 -11.34 1.37 -19.53
N ALA A 96 -11.15 1.01 -20.80
CA ALA A 96 -11.54 -0.29 -21.35
C ALA A 96 -10.76 -1.43 -20.68
N LEU A 97 -9.46 -1.26 -20.47
CA LEU A 97 -8.65 -2.24 -19.72
C LEU A 97 -9.19 -2.44 -18.30
N MET A 98 -9.54 -1.37 -17.58
CA MET A 98 -10.13 -1.47 -16.25
C MET A 98 -11.52 -2.15 -16.25
N GLU A 99 -12.32 -1.99 -17.31
CA GLU A 99 -13.56 -2.76 -17.48
C GLU A 99 -13.26 -4.26 -17.67
N THR A 100 -12.29 -4.60 -18.51
CA THR A 100 -11.86 -5.99 -18.72
C THR A 100 -11.35 -6.63 -17.42
N VAL A 101 -10.52 -5.92 -16.66
CA VAL A 101 -10.02 -6.38 -15.35
C VAL A 101 -11.17 -6.63 -14.39
N PHE A 102 -12.11 -5.68 -14.30
CA PHE A 102 -13.26 -5.80 -13.41
C PHE A 102 -14.12 -7.00 -13.80
N ALA A 103 -14.46 -7.15 -15.09
CA ALA A 103 -15.21 -8.29 -15.58
C ALA A 103 -14.51 -9.63 -15.32
N ALA A 104 -13.18 -9.70 -15.45
CA ALA A 104 -12.43 -10.91 -15.15
C ALA A 104 -12.47 -11.28 -13.66
N LEU A 105 -12.36 -10.29 -12.76
CA LEU A 105 -12.45 -10.50 -11.31
C LEU A 105 -13.86 -10.86 -10.83
N THR A 106 -14.89 -10.55 -11.61
CA THR A 106 -16.30 -10.78 -11.26
C THR A 106 -16.93 -11.93 -12.05
N ASP A 107 -16.14 -12.75 -12.75
CA ASP A 107 -16.61 -13.82 -13.63
C ASP A 107 -17.65 -13.35 -14.68
N GLY A 108 -17.46 -12.14 -15.22
CA GLY A 108 -18.37 -11.48 -16.15
C GLY A 108 -19.57 -10.81 -15.49
N GLY A 109 -19.64 -10.80 -14.15
CA GLY A 109 -20.65 -10.09 -13.38
C GLY A 109 -20.61 -8.58 -13.64
N GLY A 110 -21.79 -7.99 -13.88
CA GLY A 110 -21.93 -6.55 -14.06
C GLY A 110 -21.68 -5.77 -12.77
N ALA A 111 -21.23 -4.52 -12.90
CA ALA A 111 -21.15 -3.61 -11.76
C ALA A 111 -22.56 -3.26 -11.28
N THR A 112 -22.80 -3.47 -9.98
CA THR A 112 -24.02 -3.03 -9.30
C THR A 112 -23.67 -2.01 -8.24
N GLU A 113 -24.58 -1.07 -7.99
CA GLU A 113 -24.48 -0.21 -6.82
C GLU A 113 -24.73 -1.09 -5.59
N ALA A 114 -23.73 -1.16 -4.71
CA ALA A 114 -23.81 -2.03 -3.54
C ALA A 114 -24.53 -1.35 -2.38
N GLU A 115 -24.98 -2.15 -1.42
CA GLU A 115 -25.52 -1.60 -0.18
C GLU A 115 -24.47 -0.73 0.53
N PRO A 116 -24.88 0.43 1.09
CA PRO A 116 -23.94 1.35 1.70
C PRO A 116 -23.31 0.73 2.96
N ILE A 117 -21.98 0.78 3.06
CA ILE A 117 -21.28 0.35 4.27
C ILE A 117 -21.61 1.36 5.38
N ARG A 118 -22.22 0.87 6.47
CA ARG A 118 -22.55 1.70 7.63
C ARG A 118 -21.42 1.66 8.64
N LEU A 119 -20.83 2.81 8.92
CA LEU A 119 -19.78 2.97 9.93
C LEU A 119 -20.09 4.19 10.77
N ARG A 120 -20.08 4.11 12.10
CA ARG A 120 -20.17 5.30 13.00
C ARG A 120 -21.29 6.30 12.65
N GLY A 121 -22.45 5.82 12.16
CA GLY A 121 -23.58 6.66 11.75
C GLY A 121 -23.47 7.30 10.36
N ARG A 122 -22.33 7.17 9.66
CA ARG A 122 -22.18 7.53 8.23
C ARG A 122 -22.44 6.32 7.32
N ARG A 123 -22.74 6.63 6.07
CA ARG A 123 -22.93 5.66 4.98
C ARG A 123 -21.86 5.91 3.92
N LEU A 124 -21.03 4.91 3.65
CA LEU A 124 -20.06 4.92 2.56
C LEU A 124 -20.68 4.20 1.37
N GLN A 125 -20.86 4.92 0.27
CA GLN A 125 -21.44 4.37 -0.96
C GLN A 125 -20.35 3.76 -1.82
N VAL A 126 -20.62 2.55 -2.33
CA VAL A 126 -19.75 1.87 -3.30
C VAL A 126 -20.52 1.77 -4.60
N GLN A 127 -20.18 2.66 -5.53
CA GLN A 127 -20.91 2.84 -6.79
C GLN A 127 -20.79 1.63 -7.72
N ARG A 128 -19.66 0.92 -7.67
CA ARG A 128 -19.37 -0.20 -8.57
C ARG A 128 -18.83 -1.38 -7.80
N ALA A 129 -19.67 -2.37 -7.54
CA ALA A 129 -19.28 -3.62 -6.89
C ALA A 129 -20.03 -4.82 -7.46
N CYS A 130 -19.41 -5.99 -7.34
CA CYS A 130 -20.02 -7.28 -7.66
C CYS A 130 -19.35 -8.36 -6.79
N GLY A 131 -20.15 -9.09 -6.00
CA GLY A 131 -19.62 -10.07 -5.05
C GLY A 131 -18.61 -9.46 -4.08
N HIS A 132 -17.39 -10.00 -4.06
CA HIS A 132 -16.29 -9.54 -3.20
C HIS A 132 -15.39 -8.49 -3.86
N VAL A 133 -15.77 -7.96 -5.03
CA VAL A 133 -14.99 -6.99 -5.79
C VAL A 133 -15.66 -5.63 -5.74
N ALA A 134 -14.90 -4.60 -5.37
CA ALA A 134 -15.32 -3.21 -5.46
C ALA A 134 -14.32 -2.40 -6.30
N ARG A 135 -14.86 -1.51 -7.13
CA ARG A 135 -14.10 -0.59 -7.97
C ARG A 135 -14.40 0.84 -7.57
N PHE A 136 -13.33 1.62 -7.45
CA PHE A 136 -13.38 3.03 -7.14
C PHE A 136 -12.52 3.81 -8.11
N SER A 137 -12.91 5.05 -8.37
CA SER A 137 -12.04 6.09 -8.89
C SER A 137 -11.12 6.65 -7.80
N PHE A 138 -10.07 7.33 -8.21
CA PHE A 138 -9.17 8.02 -7.27
C PHE A 138 -9.92 9.09 -6.46
N ALA A 139 -10.81 9.86 -7.08
CA ALA A 139 -11.55 10.92 -6.41
C ALA A 139 -12.50 10.37 -5.33
N GLU A 140 -13.13 9.22 -5.56
CA GLU A 140 -14.00 8.56 -4.58
C GLU A 140 -13.23 8.14 -3.31
N LEU A 141 -11.96 7.74 -3.45
CA LEU A 141 -11.15 7.30 -2.31
C LEU A 141 -10.37 8.46 -1.65
N CYS A 142 -9.78 9.34 -2.45
CA CYS A 142 -8.75 10.27 -2.00
C CYS A 142 -9.20 11.73 -1.98
N GLU A 143 -10.26 12.10 -2.72
CA GLU A 143 -10.83 13.45 -2.72
C GLU A 143 -12.11 13.54 -1.87
N SER A 144 -12.49 12.43 -1.24
CA SER A 144 -13.61 12.32 -0.31
C SER A 144 -13.12 12.32 1.14
N ALA A 145 -14.01 12.63 2.09
CA ALA A 145 -13.70 12.68 3.52
C ALA A 145 -13.57 11.28 4.17
N LEU A 146 -12.76 10.40 3.58
CA LEU A 146 -12.50 9.05 4.09
C LEU A 146 -11.33 9.07 5.08
N GLY A 147 -11.52 8.38 6.20
CA GLY A 147 -10.48 8.12 7.20
C GLY A 147 -9.98 6.66 7.16
N PRO A 148 -8.95 6.32 7.94
CA PRO A 148 -8.38 4.97 7.98
C PRO A 148 -9.41 3.87 8.27
N GLU A 149 -10.40 4.13 9.13
CA GLU A 149 -11.46 3.14 9.43
C GLU A 149 -12.34 2.85 8.21
N ASP A 150 -12.55 3.82 7.32
CA ASP A 150 -13.36 3.67 6.12
C ASP A 150 -12.69 2.70 5.12
N PHE A 151 -11.38 2.84 4.90
CA PHE A 151 -10.61 1.91 4.07
C PHE A 151 -10.60 0.48 4.62
N LEU A 152 -10.48 0.33 5.95
CA LEU A 152 -10.57 -0.98 6.60
C LEU A 152 -11.98 -1.57 6.49
N ALA A 153 -13.02 -0.74 6.48
CA ALA A 153 -14.39 -1.20 6.28
C ALA A 153 -14.59 -1.68 4.83
N ILE A 154 -14.09 -0.95 3.84
CA ILE A 154 -14.09 -1.36 2.43
C ILE A 154 -13.38 -2.71 2.25
N ALA A 155 -12.15 -2.85 2.75
CA ALA A 155 -11.37 -4.07 2.62
C ALA A 155 -12.04 -5.29 3.28
N ARG A 156 -12.82 -5.09 4.35
CA ARG A 156 -13.59 -6.16 4.99
C ARG A 156 -14.85 -6.54 4.22
N ALA A 157 -15.51 -5.56 3.59
CA ALA A 157 -16.71 -5.82 2.80
C ALA A 157 -16.37 -6.49 1.45
N TYR A 158 -15.22 -6.16 0.88
CA TYR A 158 -14.76 -6.63 -0.43
C TYR A 158 -13.36 -7.25 -0.35
N PRO A 159 -13.23 -8.47 0.20
CA PRO A 159 -11.98 -9.22 0.21
C PRO A 159 -11.77 -9.87 -1.17
N THR A 160 -11.25 -9.09 -2.12
CA THR A 160 -10.82 -9.58 -3.45
C THR A 160 -9.44 -10.21 -3.38
#